data_AF-A0A1H9EZ13-F1
#
_entry.id   AF-A0A1H9EZ13-F1
#
_cell.length_a   1.000
_cell.length_b   1.000
_cell.length_c   1.000
_cell.angle_alpha   90.00
_cell.angle_beta   90.00
_cell.angle_gamma   90.00
#
_symmetry.space_group_name_H-M   'P 1'
#
loop_
_entity.id
_entity.type
_entity.pdbx_description
1 polymer ?
#
loop_
_entity_poly.entity_id
_entity_poly.type
_entity_poly.pdbx_seq_one_letter_code
_entity_poly.pdbx_strand_id
1 'polypeptide(L)'
;MKTIDMRFDSDMIQSWIGKKFNKYKCDAFEFTNSVTQIVGLYIGDEVYAFTNVQETVDYFGVTDDMAVAKLSASENVKIKSAFKDVEMISTPVGEEITSVKIVNEQQAMAINGEPAYEVWLTRAIIFEVGGREISFEKDTVPFSEEITIQRGYNLIEKISDNDDFLEEWDEEYSPAYKREVVVVK
;
A
#
# COMPACT_ATOMS: atom_id res chain seq x y z
N MET A 1 19.86 16.16 -5.37
CA MET A 1 19.05 15.07 -4.82
C MET A 1 17.59 15.47 -4.84
N LYS A 2 16.77 14.74 -5.59
CA LYS A 2 15.31 14.92 -5.65
C LYS A 2 14.67 13.97 -4.64
N THR A 3 13.73 14.50 -3.86
CA THR A 3 12.98 13.70 -2.88
C THR A 3 11.51 13.61 -3.30
N ILE A 4 10.96 12.40 -3.27
CA ILE A 4 9.55 12.10 -3.56
C ILE A 4 9.00 11.38 -2.33
N ASP A 5 7.86 11.83 -1.80
CA ASP A 5 7.22 11.23 -0.64
C ASP A 5 5.77 10.86 -0.96
N MET A 6 5.52 9.55 -0.99
CA MET A 6 4.25 8.89 -1.29
C MET A 6 3.79 8.04 -0.10
N ARG A 7 4.32 8.32 1.10
CA ARG A 7 3.89 7.62 2.31
C ARG A 7 2.47 8.01 2.70
N PHE A 8 1.80 7.10 3.40
CA PHE A 8 0.49 7.36 3.98
C PHE A 8 0.60 8.34 5.15
N ASP A 9 -0.48 9.11 5.33
CA ASP A 9 -0.63 10.01 6.47
C ASP A 9 -0.85 9.22 7.77
N SER A 10 0.16 9.23 8.64
CA SER A 10 0.09 8.56 9.94
C SER A 10 -0.91 9.18 10.91
N ASP A 11 -1.21 10.48 10.79
CA ASP A 11 -2.17 11.15 11.68
C ASP A 11 -3.60 10.70 11.35
N MET A 12 -3.91 10.55 10.06
CA MET A 12 -5.16 9.92 9.62
C MET A 12 -5.28 8.50 10.18
N ILE A 13 -4.21 7.70 10.11
CA ILE A 13 -4.21 6.31 10.59
C ILE A 13 -4.34 6.25 12.12
N GLN A 14 -3.71 7.17 12.85
CA GLN A 14 -3.84 7.31 14.31
C GLN A 14 -5.29 7.54 14.72
N SER A 15 -6.08 8.25 13.91
CA SER A 15 -7.51 8.49 14.18
C SER A 15 -8.37 7.22 14.13
N TRP A 16 -7.85 6.10 13.63
CA TRP A 16 -8.57 4.83 13.52
C TRP A 16 -8.42 3.95 14.75
N ILE A 17 -7.43 4.19 15.59
CA ILE A 17 -7.20 3.38 16.78
C ILE A 17 -8.41 3.50 17.72
N GLY A 18 -8.88 2.35 18.22
CA GLY A 18 -10.09 2.25 19.03
C GLY A 18 -11.40 2.34 18.23
N LYS A 19 -11.36 2.63 16.92
CA LYS A 19 -12.54 2.51 16.05
C LYS A 19 -12.73 1.06 15.63
N LYS A 20 -13.97 0.73 15.29
CA LYS A 20 -14.34 -0.57 14.73
C LYS A 20 -13.97 -0.65 13.24
N PHE A 21 -13.14 -1.59 12.84
CA PHE A 21 -12.99 -1.96 11.44
C PHE A 21 -14.20 -2.84 11.07
N ASN A 22 -15.20 -2.25 10.40
CA ASN A 22 -16.46 -2.94 10.12
C ASN A 22 -16.29 -4.02 9.06
N LYS A 23 -15.69 -3.65 7.93
CA LYS A 23 -15.52 -4.50 6.74
C LYS A 23 -14.52 -3.85 5.78
N TYR A 24 -14.00 -4.65 4.87
CA TYR A 24 -13.40 -4.14 3.64
C TYR A 24 -14.20 -4.60 2.43
N LYS A 25 -14.12 -3.85 1.33
CA LYS A 25 -14.82 -4.13 0.08
C LYS A 25 -13.82 -4.13 -1.07
N CYS A 26 -13.82 -5.20 -1.86
CA CYS A 26 -12.89 -5.40 -2.96
C CYS A 26 -13.53 -6.31 -4.00
N ASP A 27 -12.88 -6.48 -5.15
CA ASP A 27 -13.31 -7.50 -6.11
C ASP A 27 -13.17 -8.90 -5.52
N ALA A 28 -13.94 -9.85 -6.06
CA ALA A 28 -13.87 -11.23 -5.61
C ALA A 28 -12.53 -11.86 -6.01
N PHE A 29 -11.94 -12.62 -5.10
CA PHE A 29 -10.76 -13.44 -5.40
C PHE A 29 -11.16 -14.59 -6.31
N GLU A 30 -10.64 -14.60 -7.55
CA GLU A 30 -10.86 -15.72 -8.47
C GLU A 30 -9.75 -16.77 -8.36
N PHE A 31 -8.48 -16.34 -8.44
CA PHE A 31 -7.31 -17.24 -8.48
C PHE A 31 -6.25 -16.89 -7.44
N THR A 32 -6.14 -15.62 -7.08
CA THR A 32 -5.18 -15.07 -6.12
C THR A 32 -5.91 -14.29 -5.02
N ASN A 33 -5.18 -13.93 -3.98
CA ASN A 33 -5.67 -13.04 -2.92
C ASN A 33 -5.34 -11.57 -3.22
N SER A 34 -5.23 -11.19 -4.49
CA SER A 34 -5.00 -9.81 -4.94
C SER A 34 -6.23 -9.23 -5.62
N VAL A 35 -6.32 -7.91 -5.62
CA VAL A 35 -7.32 -7.14 -6.39
C VAL A 35 -6.67 -5.96 -7.09
N THR A 36 -7.29 -5.54 -8.18
CA THR A 36 -6.79 -4.44 -9.02
C THR A 36 -7.26 -3.08 -8.50
N GLN A 37 -6.33 -2.14 -8.39
CA GLN A 37 -6.49 -0.70 -8.18
C GLN A 37 -7.15 -0.20 -6.89
N ILE A 38 -8.15 -0.86 -6.29
CA ILE A 38 -8.90 -0.26 -5.17
C ILE A 38 -9.46 -1.27 -4.17
N VAL A 39 -9.32 -0.92 -2.89
CA VAL A 39 -9.98 -1.54 -1.75
C VAL A 39 -10.68 -0.47 -0.92
N GLY A 40 -11.97 -0.66 -0.63
CA GLY A 40 -12.70 0.18 0.32
C GLY A 40 -12.53 -0.32 1.75
N LEU A 41 -12.13 0.55 2.66
CA LEU A 41 -11.98 0.26 4.10
C LEU A 41 -13.09 1.00 4.85
N TYR A 42 -13.88 0.29 5.66
CA TYR A 42 -15.01 0.86 6.40
C TYR A 42 -14.70 0.84 7.89
N ILE A 43 -14.38 2.00 8.45
CA ILE A 43 -13.85 2.14 9.82
C ILE A 43 -14.72 3.14 10.57
N GLY A 44 -15.36 2.71 11.66
CA GLY A 44 -16.37 3.51 12.35
C GLY A 44 -17.51 3.89 11.39
N ASP A 45 -17.84 5.18 11.31
CA ASP A 45 -18.85 5.70 10.37
C ASP A 45 -18.24 6.21 9.05
N GLU A 46 -16.93 6.02 8.86
CA GLU A 46 -16.16 6.57 7.76
C GLU A 46 -15.77 5.51 6.73
N VAL A 47 -15.57 5.96 5.49
CA VAL A 47 -15.14 5.12 4.37
C VAL A 47 -13.83 5.68 3.83
N TYR A 48 -12.86 4.80 3.60
CA TYR A 48 -11.57 5.13 3.03
C TYR A 48 -11.33 4.30 1.78
N ALA A 49 -10.62 4.87 0.82
CA ALA A 49 -10.11 4.16 -0.34
C ALA A 49 -8.61 3.95 -0.18
N PHE A 50 -8.19 2.69 -0.16
CA PHE A 50 -6.82 2.31 -0.50
C PHE A 50 -6.81 2.11 -2.01
N THR A 51 -6.03 2.90 -2.74
CA THR A 51 -5.85 2.76 -4.18
C THR A 51 -4.41 2.43 -4.54
N ASN A 52 -4.18 1.75 -5.65
CA ASN A 52 -2.87 1.54 -6.26
C ASN A 52 -3.04 1.71 -7.78
N VAL A 53 -2.85 2.94 -8.28
CA VAL A 53 -3.20 3.33 -9.66
C VAL A 53 -2.01 3.92 -10.39
N GLN A 54 -1.97 3.76 -11.71
CA GLN A 54 -0.91 4.38 -12.52
C GLN A 54 -0.97 5.90 -12.46
N GLU A 55 0.18 6.49 -12.11
CA GLU A 55 0.42 7.92 -12.14
C GLU A 55 1.75 8.20 -12.80
N THR A 56 1.82 9.29 -13.57
CA THR A 56 3.06 9.73 -14.19
C THR A 56 3.98 10.30 -13.10
N VAL A 57 5.06 9.59 -12.79
CA VAL A 57 6.06 9.98 -11.79
C VAL A 57 7.42 10.07 -12.45
N ASP A 58 8.22 11.07 -12.06
CA ASP A 58 9.65 11.06 -12.38
C ASP A 58 10.35 10.10 -11.41
N TYR A 59 10.46 8.85 -11.84
CA TYR A 59 11.03 7.76 -11.08
C TYR A 59 12.46 7.52 -11.59
N PHE A 60 13.42 8.09 -10.86
CA PHE A 60 14.86 7.96 -11.13
C PHE A 60 15.36 8.54 -12.46
N GLY A 61 14.75 9.64 -12.92
CA GLY A 61 15.20 10.37 -14.12
C GLY A 61 14.45 9.99 -15.38
N VAL A 62 13.57 8.99 -15.30
CA VAL A 62 12.61 8.63 -16.34
C VAL A 62 11.22 9.01 -15.87
N THR A 63 10.52 9.79 -16.68
CA THR A 63 9.08 10.04 -16.47
C THR A 63 8.33 8.85 -17.03
N ASP A 64 7.75 8.04 -16.15
CA ASP A 64 7.01 6.82 -16.50
C ASP A 64 5.75 6.68 -15.65
N ASP A 65 4.84 5.81 -16.07
CA ASP A 65 3.60 5.52 -15.36
C ASP A 65 3.84 4.43 -14.30
N MET A 66 3.85 4.84 -13.04
CA MET A 66 4.08 3.98 -11.89
C MET A 66 2.80 3.79 -11.08
N ALA A 67 2.58 2.60 -10.55
CA ALA A 67 1.46 2.32 -9.68
C ALA A 67 1.73 2.90 -8.29
N VAL A 68 1.02 3.97 -7.95
CA VAL A 68 1.16 4.71 -6.69
C VAL A 68 0.07 4.30 -5.73
N ALA A 69 0.48 3.77 -4.58
CA ALA A 69 -0.43 3.50 -3.48
C ALA A 69 -0.86 4.80 -2.79
N LYS A 70 -2.16 4.99 -2.59
CA LYS A 70 -2.72 6.12 -1.84
C LYS A 70 -3.80 5.65 -0.89
N LEU A 71 -3.92 6.38 0.21
CA LEU A 71 -4.94 6.17 1.22
C LEU A 71 -5.66 7.48 1.46
N SER A 72 -6.99 7.50 1.29
CA SER A 72 -7.77 8.73 1.40
C SER A 72 -9.19 8.47 1.89
N ALA A 73 -9.78 9.48 2.54
CA ALA A 73 -11.21 9.47 2.83
C ALA A 73 -12.02 9.43 1.53
N SER A 74 -13.12 8.68 1.53
CA SER A 74 -13.93 8.44 0.35
C SER A 74 -15.42 8.32 0.70
N GLU A 75 -16.23 8.19 -0.33
CA GLU A 75 -17.66 7.91 -0.20
C GLU A 75 -17.92 6.48 -0.68
N ASN A 76 -18.87 5.79 -0.05
CA ASN A 76 -19.25 4.43 -0.45
C ASN A 76 -19.58 4.30 -1.95
N VAL A 77 -20.17 5.35 -2.57
CA VAL A 77 -20.51 5.36 -4.00
C VAL A 77 -19.29 5.38 -4.93
N LYS A 78 -18.12 5.78 -4.41
CA LYS A 78 -16.85 5.81 -5.15
C LYS A 78 -16.05 4.52 -5.01
N ILE A 79 -16.42 3.63 -4.07
CA ILE A 79 -15.81 2.30 -3.91
C ILE A 79 -16.43 1.33 -4.93
N LYS A 80 -15.81 1.27 -6.12
CA LYS A 80 -16.25 0.50 -7.28
C LYS A 80 -15.06 -0.17 -7.95
N SER A 81 -15.29 -1.33 -8.56
CA SER A 81 -14.28 -2.06 -9.33
C SER A 81 -13.69 -1.19 -10.44
N ALA A 82 -12.41 -1.41 -10.73
CA ALA A 82 -11.77 -0.92 -11.94
C ALA A 82 -12.36 -1.57 -13.21
N PHE A 83 -12.89 -2.79 -13.06
CA PHE A 83 -13.50 -3.53 -14.15
C PHE A 83 -14.97 -3.13 -14.34
N LYS A 84 -15.37 -3.05 -15.61
CA LYS A 84 -16.74 -2.73 -15.99
C LYS A 84 -17.68 -3.86 -15.58
N ASP A 85 -18.84 -3.48 -15.03
CA ASP A 85 -19.93 -4.41 -14.68
C ASP A 85 -19.55 -5.45 -13.61
N VAL A 86 -18.51 -5.18 -12.81
CA VAL A 86 -18.10 -6.02 -11.67
C VAL A 86 -18.64 -5.45 -10.36
N GLU A 87 -19.35 -6.30 -9.61
CA GLU A 87 -19.81 -5.99 -8.26
C GLU A 87 -18.79 -6.46 -7.22
N MET A 88 -18.25 -5.51 -6.47
CA MET A 88 -17.33 -5.79 -5.37
C MET A 88 -18.03 -6.48 -4.19
N ILE A 89 -17.34 -7.45 -3.59
CA ILE A 89 -17.78 -8.17 -2.39
C ILE A 89 -17.40 -7.42 -1.12
N SER A 90 -18.24 -7.54 -0.09
CA SER A 90 -17.96 -7.03 1.26
C SER A 90 -17.52 -8.16 2.18
N THR A 91 -16.33 -8.05 2.75
CA THR A 91 -15.82 -9.01 3.75
C THR A 91 -15.93 -8.41 5.15
N PRO A 92 -16.74 -8.99 6.05
CA PRO A 92 -16.88 -8.49 7.41
C PRO A 92 -15.58 -8.69 8.22
N VAL A 93 -15.27 -7.69 9.04
CA VAL A 93 -14.21 -7.72 10.06
C VAL A 93 -14.87 -7.64 11.43
N GLY A 94 -15.49 -6.52 11.75
CA GLY A 94 -16.38 -6.37 12.90
C GLY A 94 -15.68 -6.20 14.24
N GLU A 95 -14.39 -5.86 14.25
CA GLU A 95 -13.53 -5.84 15.44
C GLU A 95 -12.89 -4.45 15.63
N GLU A 96 -12.47 -4.14 16.86
CA GLU A 96 -11.75 -2.91 17.18
C GLU A 96 -10.32 -2.94 16.62
N ILE A 97 -9.85 -1.81 16.08
CA ILE A 97 -8.46 -1.62 15.65
C ILE A 97 -7.63 -1.29 16.88
N THR A 98 -6.76 -2.22 17.29
CA THR A 98 -5.89 -2.04 18.46
C THR A 98 -4.52 -1.48 18.09
N SER A 99 -4.06 -1.75 16.86
CA SER A 99 -2.87 -1.12 16.30
C SER A 99 -2.87 -1.20 14.79
N VAL A 100 -2.06 -0.34 14.16
CA VAL A 100 -1.79 -0.41 12.73
C VAL A 100 -0.27 -0.33 12.50
N LYS A 101 0.27 -1.24 11.69
CA LYS A 101 1.66 -1.17 11.21
C LYS A 101 1.66 -0.60 9.81
N ILE A 102 2.43 0.46 9.60
CA ILE A 102 2.67 1.08 8.30
C ILE A 102 4.07 0.65 7.86
N VAL A 103 4.15 -0.09 6.76
CA VAL A 103 5.41 -0.57 6.19
C VAL A 103 5.83 0.39 5.09
N ASN A 104 6.80 1.23 5.39
CA ASN A 104 7.38 2.18 4.45
C ASN A 104 8.67 1.63 3.85
N GLU A 105 8.94 2.06 2.62
CA GLU A 105 10.15 1.78 1.89
C GLU A 105 10.81 3.09 1.49
N GLN A 106 12.11 3.18 1.78
CA GLN A 106 13.01 4.22 1.31
C GLN A 106 13.85 3.61 0.20
N GLN A 107 13.68 4.13 -1.01
CA GLN A 107 14.46 3.77 -2.18
C GLN A 107 15.35 4.96 -2.54
N ALA A 108 16.66 4.77 -2.50
CA ALA A 108 17.64 5.77 -2.88
C ALA A 108 18.34 5.35 -4.16
N MET A 109 18.72 6.33 -4.97
CA MET A 109 19.46 6.10 -6.20
C MET A 109 20.61 7.09 -6.29
N ALA A 110 21.83 6.57 -6.42
CA ALA A 110 22.95 7.35 -6.90
C ALA A 110 23.12 7.12 -8.42
N ILE A 111 23.44 8.17 -9.15
CA ILE A 111 23.69 8.14 -10.60
C ILE A 111 25.11 8.65 -10.81
N ASN A 112 25.94 7.86 -11.49
CA ASN A 112 27.37 8.12 -11.67
C ASN A 112 28.11 8.38 -10.34
N GLY A 113 27.72 7.66 -9.28
CA GLY A 113 28.31 7.76 -7.95
C GLY A 113 27.79 8.91 -7.08
N GLU A 114 26.91 9.78 -7.60
CA GLU A 114 26.37 10.93 -6.88
C GLU A 114 24.91 10.70 -6.46
N PRO A 115 24.50 11.00 -5.21
CA PRO A 115 23.12 10.87 -4.76
C PRO A 115 22.14 11.72 -5.59
N ALA A 116 21.28 11.05 -6.34
CA ALA A 116 20.38 11.68 -7.30
C ALA A 116 18.93 11.72 -6.80
N TYR A 117 18.43 10.61 -6.24
CA TYR A 117 17.04 10.47 -5.81
C TYR A 117 16.88 9.81 -4.46
N GLU A 118 15.79 10.16 -3.81
CA GLU A 118 15.25 9.50 -2.63
C GLU A 118 13.72 9.44 -2.77
N VAL A 119 13.17 8.23 -2.80
CA VAL A 119 11.74 7.97 -2.93
C VAL A 119 11.26 7.25 -1.69
N TRP A 120 10.26 7.82 -1.04
CA TRP A 120 9.57 7.23 0.09
C TRP A 120 8.17 6.78 -0.36
N LEU A 121 7.80 5.55 -0.04
CA LEU A 121 6.46 5.02 -0.33
C LEU A 121 5.98 4.11 0.79
N THR A 122 4.67 3.93 0.91
CA THR A 122 4.10 2.89 1.79
C THR A 122 3.84 1.62 0.97
N ARG A 123 4.55 0.54 1.33
CA ARG A 123 4.42 -0.80 0.74
C ARG A 123 3.14 -1.48 1.21
N ALA A 124 2.90 -1.45 2.52
CA ALA A 124 1.78 -2.16 3.12
C ALA A 124 1.25 -1.46 4.37
N ILE A 125 -0.02 -1.73 4.67
CA ILE A 125 -0.66 -1.40 5.93
C ILE A 125 -1.25 -2.66 6.55
N ILE A 126 -0.97 -2.88 7.84
CA ILE A 126 -1.39 -4.09 8.58
C ILE A 126 -2.21 -3.66 9.78
N PHE A 127 -3.48 -4.04 9.80
CA PHE A 127 -4.40 -3.77 10.90
C PHE A 127 -4.36 -4.92 11.89
N GLU A 128 -4.19 -4.62 13.17
CA GLU A 128 -4.44 -5.58 14.25
C GLU A 128 -5.86 -5.39 14.79
N VAL A 129 -6.67 -6.44 14.66
CA VAL A 129 -8.11 -6.44 14.93
C VAL A 129 -8.52 -7.78 15.56
N GLY A 130 -9.14 -7.75 16.74
CA GLY A 130 -9.64 -8.97 17.40
C GLY A 130 -8.57 -10.04 17.65
N GLY A 131 -7.31 -9.63 17.88
CA GLY A 131 -6.17 -10.54 18.07
C GLY A 131 -5.68 -11.24 16.79
N ARG A 132 -6.06 -10.72 15.62
CA ARG A 132 -5.61 -11.16 14.29
C ARG A 132 -5.14 -9.97 13.47
N GLU A 133 -4.48 -10.25 12.36
CA GLU A 133 -4.01 -9.23 11.43
C GLU A 133 -4.72 -9.32 10.07
N ILE A 134 -4.87 -8.17 9.43
CA ILE A 134 -5.29 -8.01 8.03
C ILE A 134 -4.29 -7.07 7.35
N SER A 135 -3.62 -7.52 6.29
CA SER A 135 -2.69 -6.69 5.51
C SER A 135 -3.27 -6.32 4.15
N PHE A 136 -2.90 -5.13 3.69
CA PHE A 136 -3.10 -4.65 2.32
C PHE A 136 -1.74 -4.16 1.83
N GLU A 137 -1.22 -4.80 0.79
CA GLU A 137 0.14 -4.61 0.27
C GLU A 137 0.06 -4.30 -1.21
N LYS A 138 0.72 -3.22 -1.66
CA LYS A 138 0.89 -3.01 -3.10
C LYS A 138 1.97 -3.94 -3.62
N ASP A 139 1.74 -4.48 -4.81
CA ASP A 139 2.70 -5.36 -5.51
C ASP A 139 4.09 -4.71 -5.65
N THR A 140 5.15 -5.53 -5.56
CA THR A 140 6.56 -5.13 -5.67
C THR A 140 6.89 -4.60 -7.05
N VAL A 141 6.23 -5.14 -8.07
CA VAL A 141 6.37 -4.68 -9.46
C VAL A 141 5.90 -3.23 -9.57
N PRO A 142 6.77 -2.27 -9.97
CA PRO A 142 6.47 -0.84 -9.90
C PRO A 142 5.22 -0.38 -10.68
N PHE A 143 4.93 -1.01 -11.82
CA PHE A 143 3.78 -0.72 -12.67
C PHE A 143 2.54 -1.56 -12.35
N SER A 144 2.62 -2.49 -11.40
CA SER A 144 1.50 -3.35 -11.03
C SER A 144 0.52 -2.61 -10.13
N GLU A 145 -0.73 -2.57 -10.58
CA GLU A 145 -1.88 -1.98 -9.87
C GLU A 145 -2.50 -2.95 -8.85
N GLU A 146 -1.90 -4.12 -8.66
CA GLU A 146 -2.41 -5.13 -7.75
C GLU A 146 -2.19 -4.76 -6.28
N ILE A 147 -3.18 -5.14 -5.46
CA ILE A 147 -3.19 -5.00 -4.01
C ILE A 147 -3.43 -6.40 -3.43
N THR A 148 -2.40 -6.96 -2.81
CA THR A 148 -2.47 -8.24 -2.11
C THR A 148 -3.11 -8.05 -0.75
N ILE A 149 -4.10 -8.89 -0.43
CA ILE A 149 -4.82 -8.88 0.85
C ILE A 149 -4.55 -10.20 1.57
N GLN A 150 -4.05 -10.13 2.81
CA GLN A 150 -3.87 -11.32 3.64
C GLN A 150 -4.56 -11.17 4.99
N ARG A 151 -4.96 -12.30 5.57
CA ARG A 151 -5.50 -12.39 6.93
C ARG A 151 -4.77 -13.47 7.69
N GLY A 152 -4.46 -13.24 8.96
CA GLY A 152 -3.79 -14.24 9.78
C GLY A 152 -3.06 -13.66 10.96
N TYR A 153 -1.80 -14.10 11.11
CA TYR A 153 -0.90 -13.75 12.20
C TYR A 153 0.49 -13.51 11.61
N ASN A 154 1.25 -12.62 12.24
CA ASN A 154 2.62 -12.26 11.86
C ASN A 154 2.74 -11.88 10.37
N LEU A 155 1.75 -11.15 9.84
CA LEU A 155 1.70 -10.76 8.43
C LEU A 155 2.87 -9.85 8.03
N ILE A 156 3.52 -9.19 8.99
CA ILE A 156 4.74 -8.43 8.73
C ILE A 156 5.88 -9.30 8.16
N GLU A 157 5.94 -10.57 8.55
CA GLU A 157 6.93 -11.54 8.06
C GLU A 157 6.59 -12.07 6.65
N LYS A 158 5.42 -11.68 6.11
CA LYS A 158 4.92 -12.10 4.79
C LYS A 158 4.88 -10.99 3.77
N ILE A 159 5.25 -9.76 4.16
CA ILE A 159 5.38 -8.65 3.22
C ILE A 159 6.56 -8.97 2.31
N SER A 160 6.34 -8.86 1.00
CA SER A 160 7.32 -9.18 -0.03
C SER A 160 8.53 -8.26 0.12
N ASP A 161 9.73 -8.79 -0.07
CA ASP A 161 10.93 -7.97 -0.12
C ASP A 161 11.04 -7.24 -1.47
N ASN A 162 11.86 -6.20 -1.52
CA ASN A 162 12.03 -5.37 -2.70
C ASN A 162 13.40 -5.61 -3.34
N ASP A 163 13.85 -6.86 -3.35
CA ASP A 163 15.16 -7.26 -3.86
C ASP A 163 15.27 -7.04 -5.38
N ASP A 164 14.17 -7.21 -6.12
CA ASP A 164 14.12 -6.93 -7.57
C ASP A 164 14.53 -5.48 -7.88
N PHE A 165 14.16 -4.52 -7.03
CA PHE A 165 14.60 -3.13 -7.17
C PHE A 165 16.12 -2.96 -7.05
N LEU A 166 16.85 -3.88 -6.44
CA LEU A 166 18.31 -3.77 -6.31
C LEU A 166 19.05 -4.30 -7.54
N GLU A 167 18.40 -5.09 -8.39
CA GLU A 167 19.06 -5.86 -9.46
C GLU A 167 18.80 -5.32 -10.88
N GLU A 168 17.73 -4.54 -11.08
CA GLU A 168 17.24 -4.14 -12.42
C GLU A 168 17.79 -2.77 -12.92
N TRP A 169 19.09 -2.51 -12.78
CA TRP A 169 19.67 -1.20 -13.14
C TRP A 169 20.94 -1.28 -13.99
N ASP A 170 21.13 -0.31 -14.88
CA ASP A 170 22.38 -0.13 -15.64
C ASP A 170 23.56 0.24 -14.72
N GLU A 171 24.79 0.02 -15.18
CA GLU A 171 26.03 0.19 -14.38
C GLU A 171 26.21 1.59 -13.77
N GLU A 172 25.61 2.62 -14.37
CA GLU A 172 25.69 4.01 -13.87
C GLU A 172 24.78 4.28 -12.66
N TYR A 173 23.84 3.38 -12.37
CA TYR A 173 22.88 3.48 -11.28
C TYR A 173 23.33 2.63 -10.10
N SER A 174 23.15 3.14 -8.90
CA SER A 174 23.44 2.42 -7.67
C SER A 174 22.23 2.53 -6.74
N PRO A 175 21.30 1.55 -6.79
CA PRO A 175 20.13 1.52 -5.95
C PRO A 175 20.50 1.16 -4.51
N ALA A 176 19.75 1.73 -3.57
CA ALA A 176 19.75 1.30 -2.17
C ALA A 176 18.33 1.29 -1.64
N TYR A 177 18.04 0.33 -0.78
CA TYR A 177 16.70 0.08 -0.25
C TYR A 177 16.75 -0.10 1.26
N LYS A 178 15.77 0.49 1.95
CA LYS A 178 15.55 0.29 3.39
C LYS A 178 14.06 0.24 3.70
N ARG A 179 13.69 -0.67 4.60
CA ARG A 179 12.35 -0.77 5.19
C ARG A 179 12.27 -0.03 6.53
N GLU A 180 11.18 0.69 6.73
CA GLU A 180 10.80 1.30 8.01
C GLU A 180 9.40 0.82 8.38
N VAL A 181 9.23 0.39 9.63
CA VAL A 181 7.91 -0.01 10.16
C VAL A 181 7.50 0.97 11.24
N VAL A 182 6.45 1.74 10.97
CA VAL A 182 5.83 2.63 11.94
C VAL A 182 4.65 1.91 12.59
N VAL A 183 4.60 1.88 13.91
CA VAL A 183 3.51 1.24 14.67
C VAL A 183 2.67 2.31 15.34
N VAL A 184 1.40 2.37 14.97
CA VAL A 184 0.38 3.29 15.48
C VAL A 184 -0.48 2.53 16.50
N LYS A 185 -0.65 3.10 17.69
CA LYS A 185 -1.35 2.50 18.85
C LYS A 185 -2.08 3.55 19.66
#